data_AF-A0A0V1K1K2-F1
#
_entry.id   AF-A0A0V1K1K2-F1
#
_cell.length_a   1.000
_cell.length_b   1.000
_cell.length_c   1.000
_cell.angle_alpha   90.00
_cell.angle_beta   90.00
_cell.angle_gamma   90.00
#
_symmetry.space_group_name_H-M   'P 1'
#
loop_
_entity.id
_entity.type
_entity.pdbx_description
1 polymer ?
#
loop_
_entity_poly.entity_id
_entity_poly.type
_entity_poly.pdbx_seq_one_letter_code
_entity_poly.pdbx_strand_id
1 'polypeptide(L)'
;LCFVSSYNKFIKFWKKMNNGTANHLLCCNCIEPIMTVSFECTECTDLVLCGLCFCCGAELGQHKRVHGYRVHNIGGPCAFPNEFDAQTEAWTTREEFRMLDMIERYNLGDWEEVQKAVNPSRSPEEIQLHYENCYLNGRLGLEILGNVQYPKLTDHTSNIEVDETLSAEVKESLSKINPNELRLLAYMPDRDDYEKEYLNEAESIIANLIFVPDCSELDKEVILCAINMYIAQLRERCRAKSLSRDYDLVAQFFKDQKIAGNTNPWKYSPYDIRRMKEERELKESLKSFCQFLAAEDFVTLVKNLLRERAVKTRISDLQEYIKNGVTTLKGLLCKIFLISLI
;
A
#
# COMPACT_ATOMS: atom_id res chain seq x y z
N LEU A 1 -16.40 -30.08 5.56
CA LEU A 1 -17.09 -30.72 4.41
C LEU A 1 -18.63 -30.69 4.52
N CYS A 2 -19.23 -30.90 5.70
CA CYS A 2 -20.70 -30.82 5.88
C CYS A 2 -21.28 -29.39 5.75
N PHE A 3 -20.57 -28.35 6.19
CA PHE A 3 -21.04 -26.95 6.08
C PHE A 3 -21.09 -26.47 4.63
N VAL A 4 -20.03 -26.73 3.85
CA VAL A 4 -19.98 -26.44 2.41
C VAL A 4 -21.12 -27.15 1.68
N SER A 5 -21.50 -28.37 2.08
CA SER A 5 -22.61 -29.09 1.45
C SER A 5 -23.99 -28.55 1.83
N SER A 6 -24.20 -28.10 3.07
CA SER A 6 -25.49 -27.53 3.52
C SER A 6 -25.66 -26.08 3.07
N TYR A 7 -24.58 -25.29 3.12
CA TYR A 7 -24.52 -23.92 2.59
C TYR A 7 -24.71 -23.91 1.07
N ASN A 8 -24.04 -24.80 0.33
CA ASN A 8 -24.29 -24.92 -1.11
C ASN A 8 -25.70 -25.45 -1.45
N LYS A 9 -26.31 -26.29 -0.59
CA LYS A 9 -27.70 -26.70 -0.78
C LYS A 9 -28.67 -25.54 -0.58
N PHE A 10 -28.44 -24.71 0.44
CA PHE A 10 -29.23 -23.50 0.70
C PHE A 10 -29.05 -22.47 -0.43
N ILE A 11 -27.81 -22.19 -0.86
CA ILE A 11 -27.51 -21.30 -1.98
C ILE A 11 -28.07 -21.83 -3.31
N LYS A 12 -28.00 -23.14 -3.59
CA LYS A 12 -28.61 -23.72 -4.79
C LYS A 12 -30.13 -23.66 -4.76
N PHE A 13 -30.75 -23.92 -3.60
CA PHE A 13 -32.18 -23.78 -3.42
C PHE A 13 -32.63 -22.33 -3.62
N TRP A 14 -31.80 -21.37 -3.22
CA TRP A 14 -32.12 -19.95 -3.28
C TRP A 14 -31.79 -19.27 -4.62
N LYS A 15 -30.67 -19.61 -5.29
CA LYS A 15 -30.42 -19.23 -6.71
C LYS A 15 -31.58 -19.69 -7.61
N LYS A 16 -32.23 -20.79 -7.25
CA LYS A 16 -33.44 -21.28 -7.92
C LYS A 16 -34.69 -20.44 -7.63
N MET A 17 -34.78 -19.79 -6.46
CA MET A 17 -35.85 -18.83 -6.12
C MET A 17 -35.60 -17.43 -6.70
N ASN A 18 -34.34 -17.00 -6.84
CA ASN A 18 -33.98 -15.63 -7.23
C ASN A 18 -33.47 -15.44 -8.67
N ASN A 19 -33.59 -16.47 -9.52
CA ASN A 19 -33.40 -16.32 -10.96
C ASN A 19 -34.55 -15.53 -11.64
N GLY A 20 -35.51 -14.99 -10.88
CA GLY A 20 -36.40 -13.95 -11.34
C GLY A 20 -35.69 -12.60 -11.25
N THR A 21 -35.47 -11.96 -12.39
CA THR A 21 -35.06 -10.56 -12.53
C THR A 21 -35.63 -9.68 -11.41
N ALA A 22 -34.79 -8.86 -10.78
CA ALA A 22 -35.17 -7.90 -9.75
C ALA A 22 -36.18 -6.86 -10.29
N ASN A 23 -37.44 -7.26 -10.40
CA ASN A 23 -38.56 -6.34 -10.56
C ASN A 23 -38.83 -5.77 -9.17
N HIS A 24 -38.31 -4.57 -8.92
CA HIS A 24 -38.73 -3.79 -7.76
C HIS A 24 -40.26 -3.66 -7.78
N LEU A 25 -40.93 -4.05 -6.70
CA LEU A 25 -42.38 -3.90 -6.58
C LEU A 25 -42.69 -2.39 -6.56
N LEU A 26 -43.39 -1.87 -7.56
CA LEU A 26 -43.71 -0.45 -7.68
C LEU A 26 -45.07 -0.14 -7.05
N CYS A 27 -45.19 1.05 -6.46
CA CYS A 27 -46.46 1.56 -5.98
C CYS A 27 -47.37 1.93 -7.16
N CYS A 28 -48.61 1.44 -7.19
CA CYS A 28 -49.57 1.77 -8.25
C CYS A 28 -49.95 3.26 -8.29
N ASN A 29 -49.74 4.01 -7.20
CA ASN A 29 -50.07 5.43 -7.11
C ASN A 29 -48.90 6.36 -7.44
N CYS A 30 -47.79 6.25 -6.71
CA CYS A 30 -46.65 7.14 -6.89
C CYS A 30 -45.57 6.59 -7.82
N ILE A 31 -45.70 5.34 -8.28
CA ILE A 31 -44.77 4.64 -9.19
C ILE A 31 -43.38 4.40 -8.56
N GLU A 32 -43.13 4.92 -7.35
CA GLU A 32 -41.91 4.67 -6.59
C GLU A 32 -41.76 3.19 -6.17
N PRO A 33 -40.52 2.67 -6.10
CA PRO A 33 -40.25 1.32 -5.64
C PRO A 33 -40.55 1.17 -4.14
N ILE A 34 -41.29 0.13 -3.79
CA ILE A 34 -41.62 -0.22 -2.41
C ILE A 34 -40.48 -1.03 -1.81
N MET A 35 -39.85 -0.49 -0.76
CA MET A 35 -38.64 -1.07 -0.19
C MET A 35 -38.84 -1.80 1.14
N THR A 36 -39.93 -1.54 1.85
CA THR A 36 -40.17 -1.99 3.23
C THR A 36 -41.43 -2.82 3.34
N VAL A 37 -42.60 -2.19 3.24
CA VAL A 37 -43.91 -2.82 3.40
C VAL A 37 -44.81 -2.43 2.24
N SER A 38 -45.46 -3.41 1.63
CA SER A 38 -46.50 -3.18 0.63
C SER A 38 -47.88 -3.54 1.17
N PHE A 39 -48.87 -2.76 0.71
CA PHE A 39 -50.28 -2.93 1.02
C PHE A 39 -51.00 -3.37 -0.24
N GLU A 40 -51.27 -4.67 -0.35
CA GLU A 40 -52.01 -5.26 -1.46
C GLU A 40 -53.51 -5.22 -1.15
N CYS A 41 -54.32 -4.63 -2.03
CA CYS A 41 -55.77 -4.61 -1.85
C CYS A 41 -56.35 -6.03 -2.08
N THR A 42 -57.24 -6.49 -1.19
CA THR A 42 -57.86 -7.81 -1.34
C THR A 42 -59.05 -7.83 -2.30
N GLU A 43 -59.55 -6.65 -2.68
CA GLU A 43 -60.75 -6.48 -3.50
C GLU A 43 -60.42 -6.00 -4.93
N CYS A 44 -59.28 -5.33 -5.12
CA CYS A 44 -58.84 -4.84 -6.43
C CYS A 44 -57.75 -5.74 -6.98
N THR A 45 -57.81 -6.05 -8.27
CA THR A 45 -56.78 -6.85 -8.96
C THR A 45 -55.48 -6.05 -9.10
N ASP A 46 -54.37 -6.66 -8.70
CA ASP A 46 -53.00 -6.16 -8.86
C ASP A 46 -52.72 -4.75 -8.29
N LEU A 47 -53.52 -4.30 -7.33
CA LEU A 47 -53.31 -2.99 -6.69
C LEU A 47 -52.41 -3.12 -5.46
N VAL A 48 -51.24 -2.49 -5.53
CA VAL A 48 -50.26 -2.44 -4.45
C VAL A 48 -49.89 -0.99 -4.14
N LEU A 49 -50.01 -0.60 -2.86
CA LEU A 49 -49.65 0.72 -2.37
C LEU A 49 -48.40 0.67 -1.48
N CYS A 50 -47.56 1.71 -1.54
CA CYS A 50 -46.52 1.94 -0.54
C CYS A 50 -47.14 2.48 0.76
N GLY A 51 -46.40 2.41 1.88
CA GLY A 51 -46.89 2.88 3.17
C GLY A 51 -47.36 4.34 3.17
N LEU A 52 -46.68 5.23 2.44
CA LEU A 52 -47.08 6.64 2.36
C LEU A 52 -48.42 6.81 1.62
N CYS A 53 -48.60 6.17 0.46
CA CYS A 53 -49.85 6.24 -0.30
C CYS A 53 -51.02 5.59 0.44
N PHE A 54 -50.75 4.51 1.19
CA PHE A 54 -51.72 3.90 2.09
C PHE A 54 -52.15 4.87 3.21
N CYS A 55 -51.19 5.50 3.91
CA CYS A 55 -51.49 6.48 4.97
C CYS A 55 -52.22 7.72 4.46
N CYS A 56 -51.92 8.17 3.23
CA CYS A 56 -52.63 9.28 2.59
C CYS A 56 -54.05 8.89 2.11
N GLY A 57 -54.44 7.61 2.22
CA GLY A 57 -55.74 7.12 1.77
C GLY A 57 -55.93 7.25 0.27
N ALA A 58 -54.89 6.95 -0.52
CA ALA A 58 -54.95 7.08 -1.98
C ALA A 58 -56.04 6.16 -2.59
N GLU A 59 -56.94 6.75 -3.37
CA GLU A 59 -58.02 6.05 -4.06
C GLU A 59 -57.75 6.10 -5.58
N LEU A 60 -57.63 4.94 -6.22
CA LEU A 60 -57.29 4.82 -7.65
C LEU A 60 -58.37 4.06 -8.41
N GLY A 61 -59.02 4.71 -9.36
CA GLY A 61 -60.05 4.08 -10.19
C GLY A 61 -61.21 3.53 -9.34
N GLN A 62 -61.37 2.21 -9.34
CA GLN A 62 -62.40 1.50 -8.54
C GLN A 62 -61.96 1.18 -7.11
N HIS A 63 -60.70 1.48 -6.76
CA HIS A 63 -60.18 1.26 -5.43
C HIS A 63 -60.72 2.29 -4.44
N LYS A 64 -61.14 1.84 -3.26
CA LYS A 64 -61.49 2.70 -2.13
C LYS A 64 -60.63 2.37 -0.93
N ARG A 65 -60.31 3.39 -0.12
CA ARG A 65 -59.51 3.25 1.12
C ARG A 65 -60.13 2.34 2.18
N VAL A 66 -61.41 2.00 2.02
CA VAL A 66 -62.17 1.13 2.94
C VAL A 66 -62.08 -0.35 2.58
N HIS A 67 -61.44 -0.70 1.46
CA HIS A 67 -61.24 -2.09 1.07
C HIS A 67 -60.35 -2.82 2.08
N GLY A 68 -60.44 -4.15 2.10
CA GLY A 68 -59.48 -4.98 2.83
C GLY A 68 -58.07 -4.90 2.21
N TYR A 69 -57.04 -5.00 3.05
CA TYR A 69 -55.63 -5.03 2.62
C TYR A 69 -54.89 -6.21 3.23
N ARG A 70 -53.99 -6.81 2.45
CA ARG A 70 -52.97 -7.75 2.90
C ARG A 70 -51.63 -7.02 2.98
N VAL A 71 -50.99 -7.10 4.14
CA VAL A 71 -49.71 -6.45 4.40
C VAL A 71 -48.59 -7.44 4.12
N HIS A 72 -47.68 -7.08 3.23
CA HIS A 72 -46.49 -7.86 2.91
C HIS A 72 -45.23 -7.12 3.37
N ASN A 73 -44.39 -7.77 4.16
CA ASN A 73 -43.07 -7.25 4.51
C ASN A 73 -42.06 -7.71 3.44
N ILE A 74 -41.63 -6.77 2.60
CA ILE A 74 -40.71 -7.02 1.47
C ILE A 74 -39.28 -7.28 1.98
N GLY A 75 -38.91 -6.75 3.15
CA GLY A 75 -37.62 -7.00 3.79
C GLY A 75 -37.45 -8.40 4.39
N GLY A 76 -38.55 -9.16 4.52
CA GLY A 76 -38.59 -10.44 5.20
C GLY A 76 -38.54 -10.30 6.73
N PRO A 77 -38.67 -11.41 7.48
CA PRO A 77 -38.53 -11.40 8.93
C PRO A 77 -37.12 -10.96 9.34
N CYS A 78 -36.93 -10.52 10.59
CA CYS A 78 -35.59 -10.30 11.13
C CYS A 78 -34.97 -11.66 11.46
N ALA A 79 -33.81 -11.99 10.88
CA ALA A 79 -33.15 -13.27 11.13
C ALA A 79 -32.56 -13.33 12.55
N PHE A 80 -32.06 -12.20 13.02
CA PHE A 80 -31.60 -11.98 14.38
C PHE A 80 -32.50 -10.92 15.01
N PRO A 81 -33.36 -11.28 15.98
CA PRO A 81 -34.06 -10.28 16.77
C PRO A 81 -33.04 -9.34 17.42
N ASN A 82 -33.37 -8.05 17.58
CA ASN A 82 -32.53 -7.12 18.32
C ASN A 82 -32.46 -7.53 19.80
N GLU A 83 -31.60 -8.50 20.12
CA GLU A 83 -31.36 -8.95 21.48
C GLU A 83 -30.45 -7.97 22.24
N PHE A 84 -29.75 -7.07 21.53
CA PHE A 84 -28.68 -6.26 22.08
C PHE A 84 -28.95 -4.75 22.16
N ASP A 85 -29.90 -4.19 21.40
CA ASP A 85 -30.30 -2.79 21.59
C ASP A 85 -31.67 -2.45 20.99
N ALA A 86 -32.57 -1.88 21.79
CA ALA A 86 -33.91 -1.47 21.36
C ALA A 86 -33.91 -0.13 20.58
N GLN A 87 -32.75 0.52 20.47
CA GLN A 87 -32.59 1.84 19.84
C GLN A 87 -32.16 1.75 18.36
N THR A 88 -31.68 0.60 17.89
CA THR A 88 -31.25 0.40 16.50
C THR A 88 -32.36 -0.23 15.66
N GLU A 89 -32.44 0.12 14.38
CA GLU A 89 -33.39 -0.49 13.46
C GLU A 89 -33.09 -1.98 13.28
N ALA A 90 -34.12 -2.82 13.38
CA ALA A 90 -33.94 -4.27 13.28
C ALA A 90 -33.40 -4.69 11.90
N TRP A 91 -32.48 -5.64 11.91
CA TRP A 91 -31.86 -6.16 10.70
C TRP A 91 -32.84 -7.03 9.92
N THR A 92 -33.15 -6.61 8.70
CA THR A 92 -34.03 -7.39 7.81
C THR A 92 -33.26 -8.52 7.16
N THR A 93 -33.93 -9.66 6.92
CA THR A 93 -33.31 -10.80 6.21
C THR A 93 -32.69 -10.38 4.86
N ARG A 94 -33.28 -9.37 4.18
CA ARG A 94 -32.70 -8.83 2.93
C ARG A 94 -31.34 -8.14 3.15
N GLU A 95 -31.18 -7.39 4.25
CA GLU A 95 -29.92 -6.73 4.59
C GLU A 95 -28.85 -7.74 4.96
N GLU A 96 -29.21 -8.77 5.74
CA GLU A 96 -28.33 -9.90 6.06
C GLU A 96 -27.79 -10.58 4.79
N PHE A 97 -28.67 -10.88 3.84
CA PHE A 97 -28.26 -11.54 2.60
C PHE A 97 -27.36 -10.66 1.75
N ARG A 98 -27.67 -9.36 1.64
CA ARG A 98 -26.81 -8.43 0.90
C ARG A 98 -25.44 -8.31 1.56
N MET A 99 -25.39 -8.27 2.89
CA MET A 99 -24.13 -8.21 3.62
C MET A 99 -23.26 -9.43 3.29
N LEU A 100 -23.82 -10.63 3.38
CA LEU A 100 -23.09 -11.87 3.07
C LEU A 100 -22.66 -11.97 1.60
N ASP A 101 -23.51 -11.58 0.64
CA ASP A 101 -23.17 -11.56 -0.80
C ASP A 101 -22.08 -10.54 -1.12
N MET A 102 -22.05 -9.40 -0.42
CA MET A 102 -20.99 -8.39 -0.61
C MET A 102 -19.67 -8.82 0.03
N ILE A 103 -19.70 -9.42 1.22
CA ILE A 103 -18.49 -9.99 1.86
C ILE A 103 -17.89 -11.10 0.96
N GLU A 104 -18.72 -11.90 0.30
CA GLU A 104 -18.24 -12.92 -0.67
C GLU A 104 -17.54 -12.28 -1.89
N ARG A 105 -17.97 -11.09 -2.34
CA ARG A 105 -17.43 -10.43 -3.54
C ARG A 105 -16.22 -9.54 -3.27
N TYR A 106 -16.24 -8.79 -2.16
CA TYR A 106 -15.22 -7.80 -1.82
C TYR A 106 -14.19 -8.30 -0.80
N ASN A 107 -14.34 -9.54 -0.33
CA ASN A 107 -13.63 -10.12 0.82
C ASN A 107 -13.93 -9.40 2.13
N LEU A 108 -13.62 -10.08 3.24
CA LEU A 108 -13.83 -9.55 4.58
C LEU A 108 -12.85 -8.38 4.86
N GLY A 109 -13.37 -7.22 5.25
CA GLY A 109 -12.56 -6.05 5.66
C GLY A 109 -12.84 -4.76 4.91
N ASP A 110 -13.43 -4.82 3.71
CA ASP A 110 -13.81 -3.64 2.93
C ASP A 110 -15.25 -3.18 3.29
N TRP A 111 -15.43 -2.73 4.53
CA TRP A 111 -16.75 -2.41 5.09
C TRP A 111 -17.41 -1.18 4.44
N GLU A 112 -16.62 -0.30 3.83
CA GLU A 112 -17.13 0.86 3.10
C GLU A 112 -17.88 0.46 1.82
N GLU A 113 -17.34 -0.50 1.05
CA GLU A 113 -18.03 -1.02 -0.14
C GLU A 113 -19.25 -1.88 0.24
N VAL A 114 -19.15 -2.65 1.33
CA VAL A 114 -20.29 -3.42 1.86
C VAL A 114 -21.43 -2.49 2.28
N GLN A 115 -21.14 -1.38 2.96
CA GLN A 115 -22.13 -0.39 3.39
C GLN A 115 -22.98 0.15 2.23
N LYS A 116 -22.32 0.56 1.14
CA LYS A 116 -22.98 1.13 -0.05
C LYS A 116 -24.02 0.20 -0.64
N ALA A 117 -23.78 -1.11 -0.59
CA ALA A 117 -24.65 -2.12 -1.18
C ALA A 117 -25.73 -2.66 -0.22
N VAL A 118 -25.44 -2.71 1.09
CA VAL A 118 -26.38 -3.21 2.10
C VAL A 118 -27.45 -2.16 2.40
N ASN A 119 -27.04 -1.04 3.02
CA ASN A 119 -27.91 0.07 3.39
C ASN A 119 -27.07 1.33 3.66
N PRO A 120 -27.19 2.39 2.84
CA PRO A 120 -26.46 3.65 3.04
C PRO A 120 -26.75 4.37 4.35
N SER A 121 -27.84 4.00 5.04
CA SER A 121 -28.23 4.61 6.31
C SER A 121 -27.50 4.03 7.54
N ARG A 122 -26.84 2.86 7.41
CA ARG A 122 -26.02 2.27 8.48
C ARG A 122 -24.55 2.65 8.32
N SER A 123 -23.80 2.66 9.43
CA SER A 123 -22.36 2.93 9.41
C SER A 123 -21.55 1.66 9.07
N PRO A 124 -20.36 1.77 8.45
CA PRO A 124 -19.46 0.64 8.25
C PRO A 124 -19.13 -0.09 9.56
N GLU A 125 -18.94 0.65 10.65
CA GLU A 125 -18.63 0.11 11.98
C GLU A 125 -19.80 -0.70 12.54
N GLU A 126 -21.03 -0.24 12.34
CA GLU A 126 -22.24 -0.98 12.75
C GLU A 126 -22.39 -2.29 11.97
N ILE A 127 -22.10 -2.29 10.67
CA ILE A 127 -22.15 -3.49 9.82
C ILE A 127 -21.07 -4.50 10.26
N GLN A 128 -19.86 -4.01 10.52
CA GLN A 128 -18.77 -4.84 11.04
C GLN A 128 -19.17 -5.48 12.38
N LEU A 129 -19.61 -4.66 13.34
CA LEU A 129 -19.95 -5.12 14.68
C LEU A 129 -21.10 -6.13 14.65
N HIS A 130 -22.09 -5.91 13.79
CA HIS A 130 -23.19 -6.84 13.57
C HIS A 130 -22.70 -8.19 13.02
N TYR A 131 -21.83 -8.17 12.01
CA TYR A 131 -21.23 -9.39 11.47
C TYR A 131 -20.46 -10.17 12.55
N GLU A 132 -19.61 -9.47 13.32
CA GLU A 132 -18.83 -10.08 14.40
C GLU A 132 -19.73 -10.68 15.48
N ASN A 133 -20.76 -9.97 15.94
CA ASN A 133 -21.62 -10.42 17.03
C ASN A 133 -22.59 -11.53 16.62
N CYS A 134 -23.16 -11.49 15.41
CA CYS A 134 -24.15 -12.49 14.99
C CYS A 134 -23.51 -13.73 14.36
N TYR A 135 -22.42 -13.57 13.60
CA TYR A 135 -21.82 -14.66 12.82
C TYR A 135 -20.54 -15.24 13.43
N LEU A 136 -19.66 -14.43 14.03
CA LEU A 136 -18.39 -14.92 14.60
C LEU A 136 -18.51 -15.28 16.09
N ASN A 137 -19.05 -14.36 16.88
CA ASN A 137 -19.20 -14.48 18.33
C ASN A 137 -20.61 -14.94 18.73
N GLY A 138 -21.53 -15.00 17.76
CA GLY A 138 -22.89 -15.47 17.97
C GLY A 138 -22.99 -16.99 18.06
N ARG A 139 -24.21 -17.51 18.24
CA ARG A 139 -24.43 -18.96 18.32
C ARG A 139 -23.93 -19.73 17.11
N LEU A 140 -24.04 -19.14 15.91
CA LEU A 140 -23.53 -19.74 14.68
C LEU A 140 -22.01 -19.90 14.74
N GLY A 141 -21.29 -18.84 15.10
CA GLY A 141 -19.85 -18.86 15.21
C GLY A 141 -19.36 -19.79 16.33
N LEU A 142 -19.95 -19.74 17.52
CA LEU A 142 -19.58 -20.61 18.63
C LEU A 142 -19.75 -22.11 18.34
N GLU A 143 -20.82 -22.50 17.64
CA GLU A 143 -21.03 -23.90 17.22
C GLU A 143 -20.04 -24.36 16.14
N ILE A 144 -19.68 -23.46 15.21
CA ILE A 144 -18.70 -23.75 14.16
C ILE A 144 -17.29 -23.81 14.75
N LEU A 145 -16.96 -22.88 15.64
CA LEU A 145 -15.64 -22.71 16.25
C LEU A 145 -15.39 -23.67 17.41
N GLY A 146 -16.43 -24.20 18.05
CA GLY A 146 -16.32 -25.14 19.17
C GLY A 146 -15.52 -26.41 18.83
N ASN A 147 -15.48 -26.79 17.54
CA ASN A 147 -14.70 -27.92 17.04
C ASN A 147 -13.42 -27.50 16.29
N VAL A 148 -13.13 -26.21 16.19
CA VAL A 148 -11.96 -25.67 15.50
C VAL A 148 -10.93 -25.25 16.53
N GLN A 149 -9.95 -26.11 16.74
CA GLN A 149 -8.77 -25.74 17.52
C GLN A 149 -7.86 -24.90 16.62
N TYR A 150 -7.95 -23.57 16.75
CA TYR A 150 -6.98 -22.71 16.11
C TYR A 150 -5.60 -23.02 16.68
N PRO A 151 -4.57 -23.24 15.84
CA PRO A 151 -3.22 -23.28 16.34
C PRO A 151 -2.96 -21.94 17.05
N LYS A 152 -2.59 -22.00 18.33
CA LYS A 152 -2.07 -20.82 19.03
C LYS A 152 -0.80 -20.42 18.31
N LEU A 153 -0.93 -19.45 17.41
CA LEU A 153 0.21 -18.78 16.79
C LEU A 153 0.99 -18.14 17.93
N THR A 154 2.13 -18.76 18.24
CA THR A 154 3.05 -18.19 19.22
C THR A 154 3.87 -17.18 18.43
N ASP A 155 3.62 -15.90 18.70
CA ASP A 155 4.39 -14.85 18.07
C ASP A 155 5.82 -14.85 18.63
N HIS A 156 6.73 -15.49 17.91
CA HIS A 156 8.15 -15.53 18.24
C HIS A 156 8.89 -14.20 17.93
N THR A 157 8.22 -13.22 17.31
CA THR A 157 8.79 -11.90 16.98
C THR A 157 8.51 -10.84 18.05
N SER A 158 7.57 -11.09 18.96
CA SER A 158 7.15 -10.17 20.03
C SER A 158 8.22 -9.77 21.05
N ASN A 159 9.32 -10.54 21.18
CA ASN A 159 10.45 -10.21 22.05
C ASN A 159 11.57 -9.43 21.34
N ILE A 160 11.42 -9.14 20.05
CA ILE A 160 12.34 -8.25 19.35
C ILE A 160 11.85 -6.84 19.67
N GLU A 161 12.60 -6.11 20.50
CA GLU A 161 12.40 -4.66 20.64
C GLU A 161 12.46 -4.07 19.23
N VAL A 162 11.30 -3.65 18.71
CA VAL A 162 11.21 -2.99 17.42
C VAL A 162 11.92 -1.66 17.59
N ASP A 163 13.13 -1.56 17.04
CA ASP A 163 13.86 -0.31 17.02
C ASP A 163 13.17 0.65 16.05
N GLU A 164 12.21 1.43 16.56
CA GLU A 164 11.43 2.41 15.80
C GLU A 164 12.33 3.43 15.09
N THR A 165 13.57 3.61 15.54
CA THR A 165 14.53 4.53 14.93
C THR A 165 14.91 4.12 13.50
N LEU A 166 15.06 2.82 13.23
CA LEU A 166 15.36 2.30 11.88
C LEU A 166 14.20 2.57 10.91
N SER A 167 12.96 2.46 11.38
CA SER A 167 11.77 2.79 10.57
C SER A 167 11.64 4.29 10.30
N ALA A 168 12.09 5.14 11.23
CA ALA A 168 12.08 6.59 11.07
C ALA A 168 13.13 7.06 10.05
N GLU A 169 14.36 6.53 10.10
CA GLU A 169 15.43 6.84 9.13
C GLU A 169 15.05 6.44 7.70
N VAL A 170 14.42 5.27 7.55
CA VAL A 170 13.86 4.82 6.26
C VAL A 170 12.86 5.84 5.73
N LYS A 171 11.86 6.22 6.55
CA LYS A 171 10.81 7.16 6.14
C LYS A 171 11.35 8.55 5.79
N GLU A 172 12.35 9.05 6.54
CA GLU A 172 12.98 10.34 6.27
C GLU A 172 13.72 10.35 4.93
N SER A 173 14.49 9.30 4.63
CA SER A 173 15.23 9.20 3.36
C SER A 173 14.31 9.14 2.13
N LEU A 174 13.18 8.45 2.24
CA LEU A 174 12.21 8.27 1.15
C LEU A 174 11.37 9.52 0.87
N SER A 175 11.17 10.38 1.88
CA SER A 175 10.43 11.64 1.73
C SER A 175 11.02 12.57 0.66
N LYS A 176 12.31 12.43 0.35
CA LYS A 176 13.02 13.20 -0.66
C LYS A 176 12.68 12.78 -2.10
N ILE A 177 12.14 11.58 -2.31
CA ILE A 177 11.92 10.98 -3.63
C ILE A 177 10.45 11.15 -4.01
N ASN A 178 10.19 11.47 -5.28
CA ASN A 178 8.81 11.60 -5.76
C ASN A 178 8.10 10.23 -5.70
N PRO A 179 6.86 10.13 -5.18
CA PRO A 179 6.13 8.86 -5.13
C PRO A 179 5.97 8.18 -6.49
N ASN A 180 5.88 8.96 -7.58
CA ASN A 180 5.85 8.39 -8.94
C ASN A 180 7.19 7.76 -9.35
N GLU A 181 8.32 8.30 -8.89
CA GLU A 181 9.66 7.76 -9.14
C GLU A 181 9.87 6.46 -8.35
N LEU A 182 9.40 6.38 -7.11
CA LEU A 182 9.40 5.15 -6.32
C LEU A 182 8.56 4.05 -6.97
N ARG A 183 7.40 4.41 -7.51
CA ARG A 183 6.54 3.46 -8.25
C ARG A 183 7.20 2.94 -9.53
N LEU A 184 7.97 3.76 -10.25
CA LEU A 184 8.75 3.32 -11.42
C LEU A 184 9.84 2.30 -11.06
N LEU A 185 10.35 2.35 -9.82
CA LEU A 185 11.30 1.38 -9.29
C LEU A 185 10.62 0.15 -8.67
N ALA A 186 9.29 0.06 -8.72
CA ALA A 186 8.50 -0.97 -8.04
C ALA A 186 8.85 -1.10 -6.55
N TYR A 187 9.10 0.05 -5.90
CA TYR A 187 9.39 0.13 -4.49
C TYR A 187 8.09 0.16 -3.66
N MET A 188 8.07 -0.57 -2.55
CA MET A 188 6.96 -0.72 -1.61
C MET A 188 7.30 0.01 -0.29
N PRO A 189 6.81 1.26 -0.08
CA PRO A 189 7.25 2.11 1.02
C PRO A 189 6.98 1.56 2.42
N ASP A 190 5.83 0.91 2.63
CA ASP A 190 5.45 0.39 3.95
C ASP A 190 6.27 -0.83 4.38
N ARG A 191 6.97 -1.46 3.43
CA ARG A 191 7.80 -2.65 3.65
C ARG A 191 9.29 -2.38 3.57
N ASP A 192 9.69 -1.21 3.08
CA ASP A 192 11.06 -0.91 2.69
C ASP A 192 11.65 -1.94 1.70
N ASP A 193 10.82 -2.43 0.76
CA ASP A 193 11.17 -3.52 -0.16
C ASP A 193 10.98 -3.13 -1.62
N TYR A 194 11.77 -3.73 -2.50
CA TYR A 194 11.54 -3.67 -3.95
C TYR A 194 10.83 -4.92 -4.44
N GLU A 195 10.04 -4.82 -5.51
CA GLU A 195 9.44 -6.00 -6.15
C GLU A 195 10.51 -6.98 -6.65
N LYS A 196 11.67 -6.47 -7.10
CA LYS A 196 12.85 -7.26 -7.41
C LYS A 196 14.02 -6.81 -6.53
N GLU A 197 14.44 -7.69 -5.63
CA GLU A 197 15.47 -7.39 -4.64
C GLU A 197 16.90 -7.54 -5.19
N TYR A 198 17.86 -6.93 -4.50
CA TYR A 198 19.27 -7.23 -4.72
C TYR A 198 19.54 -8.69 -4.34
N LEU A 199 20.11 -9.47 -5.27
CA LEU A 199 20.20 -10.93 -5.18
C LEU A 199 18.81 -11.56 -4.95
N ASN A 200 17.93 -11.39 -5.94
CA ASN A 200 16.54 -11.83 -5.89
C ASN A 200 16.38 -13.35 -5.76
N GLU A 201 17.39 -14.11 -6.14
CA GLU A 201 17.38 -15.57 -6.09
C GLU A 201 17.80 -16.11 -4.71
N ALA A 202 18.02 -15.28 -3.69
CA ALA A 202 18.56 -15.73 -2.41
C ALA A 202 17.69 -16.78 -1.71
N GLU A 203 16.37 -16.60 -1.82
CA GLU A 203 15.37 -17.48 -1.24
C GLU A 203 15.40 -18.88 -1.87
N SER A 204 15.97 -19.03 -3.08
CA SER A 204 16.13 -20.33 -3.73
C SER A 204 17.06 -21.28 -2.98
N ILE A 205 18.00 -20.75 -2.19
CA ILE A 205 18.93 -21.54 -1.36
C ILE A 205 18.16 -22.32 -0.29
N ILE A 206 17.10 -21.72 0.25
CA ILE A 206 16.32 -22.27 1.36
C ILE A 206 14.99 -22.89 0.92
N ALA A 207 14.54 -22.62 -0.31
CA ALA A 207 13.20 -22.99 -0.80
C ALA A 207 12.88 -24.49 -0.70
N ASN A 208 13.89 -25.35 -0.82
CA ASN A 208 13.73 -26.81 -0.81
C ASN A 208 14.31 -27.49 0.43
N LEU A 209 14.56 -26.73 1.52
CA LEU A 209 15.04 -27.33 2.77
C LEU A 209 13.91 -28.12 3.43
N ILE A 210 14.17 -29.40 3.70
CA ILE A 210 13.23 -30.31 4.38
C ILE A 210 13.79 -30.61 5.77
N PHE A 211 13.02 -30.28 6.80
CA PHE A 211 13.36 -30.59 8.18
C PHE A 211 12.82 -31.97 8.57
N VAL A 212 13.72 -32.92 8.78
CA VAL A 212 13.39 -34.25 9.30
C VAL A 212 13.82 -34.31 10.77
N PRO A 213 12.91 -34.55 11.74
CA PRO A 213 13.19 -34.46 13.17
C PRO A 213 14.31 -35.36 13.71
N ASP A 214 14.72 -36.39 12.98
CA ASP A 214 15.75 -37.36 13.37
C ASP A 214 16.86 -37.51 12.30
N CYS A 215 17.17 -36.45 11.55
CA CYS A 215 18.23 -36.52 10.53
C CYS A 215 19.64 -36.66 11.13
N SER A 216 20.58 -37.12 10.30
CA SER A 216 21.98 -37.25 10.67
C SER A 216 22.58 -35.89 11.05
N GLU A 217 23.58 -35.86 11.92
CA GLU A 217 24.32 -34.63 12.25
C GLU A 217 24.90 -33.96 10.97
N LEU A 218 25.33 -34.77 9.99
CA LEU A 218 25.78 -34.24 8.70
C LEU A 218 24.67 -33.50 7.94
N ASP A 219 23.44 -34.01 7.97
CA ASP A 219 22.30 -33.37 7.31
C ASP A 219 21.96 -32.05 8.00
N LYS A 220 22.05 -32.00 9.34
CA LYS A 220 21.88 -30.76 10.11
C LYS A 220 22.93 -29.72 9.73
N GLU A 221 24.20 -30.12 9.62
CA GLU A 221 25.29 -29.23 9.21
C GLU A 221 25.08 -28.66 7.80
N VAL A 222 24.61 -29.48 6.85
CA VAL A 222 24.30 -29.03 5.49
C VAL A 222 23.15 -28.02 5.50
N ILE A 223 22.08 -28.28 6.26
CA ILE A 223 20.95 -27.35 6.41
C ILE A 223 21.43 -26.03 7.03
N LEU A 224 22.23 -26.09 8.09
CA LEU A 224 22.79 -24.89 8.74
C LEU A 224 23.71 -24.11 7.78
N CYS A 225 24.49 -24.79 6.96
CA CYS A 225 25.33 -24.15 5.94
C CYS A 225 24.49 -23.39 4.91
N ALA A 226 23.42 -24.02 4.40
CA ALA A 226 22.49 -23.36 3.47
C ALA A 226 21.81 -22.13 4.10
N ILE A 227 21.39 -22.23 5.37
CA ILE A 227 20.83 -21.10 6.12
C ILE A 227 21.87 -19.97 6.27
N ASN A 228 23.12 -20.30 6.61
CA ASN A 228 24.19 -19.31 6.73
C ASN A 228 24.50 -18.61 5.40
N MET A 229 24.46 -19.35 4.29
CA MET A 229 24.59 -18.77 2.94
C MET A 229 23.47 -17.78 2.65
N TYR A 230 22.23 -18.13 3.00
CA TYR A 230 21.08 -17.24 2.87
C TYR A 230 21.21 -15.98 3.74
N ILE A 231 21.60 -16.12 5.01
CA ILE A 231 21.84 -14.99 5.92
C ILE A 231 22.93 -14.07 5.36
N ALA A 232 24.00 -14.62 4.78
CA ALA A 232 25.06 -13.82 4.17
C ALA A 232 24.51 -12.98 3.00
N GLN A 233 23.63 -13.54 2.17
CA GLN A 233 22.99 -12.79 1.09
C GLN A 233 22.00 -11.73 1.59
N LEU A 234 21.25 -12.01 2.67
CA LEU A 234 20.41 -11.02 3.33
C LEU A 234 21.22 -9.84 3.86
N ARG A 235 22.37 -10.10 4.50
CA ARG A 235 23.28 -9.05 4.98
C ARG A 235 23.79 -8.17 3.83
N GLU A 236 24.13 -8.78 2.71
CA GLU A 236 24.58 -8.04 1.54
C GLU A 236 23.46 -7.20 0.91
N ARG A 237 22.22 -7.71 0.90
CA ARG A 237 21.02 -6.96 0.49
C ARG A 237 20.79 -5.75 1.39
N CYS A 238 20.85 -5.93 2.71
CA CYS A 238 20.77 -4.81 3.67
C CYS A 238 21.90 -3.79 3.44
N ARG A 239 23.13 -4.26 3.22
CA ARG A 239 24.29 -3.39 2.93
C ARG A 239 24.07 -2.55 1.66
N ALA A 240 23.56 -3.17 0.60
CA ALA A 240 23.24 -2.48 -0.65
C ALA A 240 22.14 -1.42 -0.47
N LYS A 241 21.08 -1.73 0.29
CA LYS A 241 20.01 -0.78 0.64
C LYS A 241 20.55 0.40 1.45
N SER A 242 21.37 0.16 2.46
CA SER A 242 22.00 1.23 3.25
C SER A 242 22.91 2.11 2.39
N LEU A 243 23.78 1.52 1.55
CA LEU A 243 24.64 2.29 0.66
C LEU A 243 23.85 3.14 -0.35
N SER A 244 22.73 2.63 -0.86
CA SER A 244 21.82 3.39 -1.73
C SER A 244 21.25 4.62 -1.02
N ARG A 245 20.88 4.48 0.25
CA ARG A 245 20.34 5.57 1.09
C ARG A 245 21.40 6.58 1.48
N ASP A 246 22.53 6.12 2.01
CA ASP A 246 23.62 6.98 2.48
C ASP A 246 24.10 7.94 1.38
N TYR A 247 24.21 7.43 0.16
CA TYR A 247 24.65 8.20 -1.00
C TYR A 247 23.51 8.85 -1.80
N ASP A 248 22.25 8.72 -1.37
CA ASP A 248 21.06 9.22 -2.07
C ASP A 248 21.05 8.79 -3.57
N LEU A 249 21.49 7.55 -3.87
CA LEU A 249 21.77 7.11 -5.25
C LEU A 249 20.56 7.15 -6.16
N VAL A 250 19.37 6.82 -5.61
CA VAL A 250 18.10 6.88 -6.36
C VAL A 250 17.78 8.32 -6.78
N ALA A 251 17.93 9.27 -5.85
CA ALA A 251 17.70 10.68 -6.15
C ALA A 251 18.72 11.22 -7.17
N GLN A 252 19.99 10.78 -7.09
CA GLN A 252 21.01 11.12 -8.08
C GLN A 252 20.68 10.56 -9.46
N PHE A 253 20.24 9.30 -9.55
CA PHE A 253 19.85 8.65 -10.80
C PHE A 253 18.76 9.42 -11.54
N PHE A 254 17.68 9.81 -10.86
CA PHE A 254 16.61 10.61 -11.48
C PHE A 254 17.04 12.04 -11.79
N LYS A 255 17.93 12.64 -10.99
CA LYS A 255 18.54 13.95 -11.32
C LYS A 255 19.36 13.87 -12.59
N ASP A 256 20.22 12.87 -12.74
CA ASP A 256 21.09 12.71 -13.89
C ASP A 256 20.30 12.48 -15.19
N GLN A 257 19.20 11.70 -15.13
CA GLN A 257 18.29 11.57 -16.27
C GLN A 257 17.63 12.88 -16.67
N LYS A 258 17.23 13.73 -15.71
CA LYS A 258 16.65 15.05 -15.98
C LYS A 258 17.70 16.04 -16.52
N ILE A 259 18.93 15.95 -16.05
CA ILE A 259 20.05 16.83 -16.42
C ILE A 259 20.55 16.52 -17.84
N ALA A 260 20.47 15.27 -18.30
CA ALA A 260 20.82 14.86 -19.66
C ALA A 260 20.04 15.63 -20.76
N GLY A 261 18.94 16.30 -20.41
CA GLY A 261 18.18 17.17 -21.32
C GLY A 261 18.31 18.68 -21.10
N ASN A 262 18.93 19.18 -20.02
CA ASN A 262 18.80 20.62 -19.66
C ASN A 262 19.97 21.21 -18.84
N THR A 263 21.22 20.90 -19.17
CA THR A 263 22.33 21.76 -18.73
C THR A 263 22.43 22.95 -19.66
N ASN A 264 22.08 24.15 -19.19
CA ASN A 264 22.38 25.40 -19.89
C ASN A 264 23.85 25.76 -19.66
N PRO A 265 24.78 25.43 -20.57
CA PRO A 265 26.22 25.55 -20.30
C PRO A 265 26.64 27.03 -20.17
N TRP A 266 25.88 27.93 -20.79
CA TRP A 266 26.06 29.39 -20.79
C TRP A 266 25.91 30.05 -19.41
N LYS A 267 25.33 29.35 -18.42
CA LYS A 267 25.18 29.87 -17.05
C LYS A 267 26.48 29.81 -16.24
N TYR A 268 27.48 29.06 -16.69
CA TYR A 268 28.71 28.81 -15.94
C TYR A 268 29.93 29.35 -16.68
N SER A 269 30.91 29.83 -15.92
CA SER A 269 32.21 30.22 -16.48
C SER A 269 32.93 29.00 -17.07
N PRO A 270 33.76 29.16 -18.13
CA PRO A 270 34.61 28.06 -18.64
C PRO A 270 35.46 27.38 -17.56
N TYR A 271 35.85 28.12 -16.51
CA TYR A 271 36.54 27.57 -15.35
C TYR A 271 35.65 26.62 -14.53
N ASP A 272 34.41 27.02 -14.24
CA ASP A 272 33.47 26.19 -13.47
C ASP A 272 33.10 24.92 -14.24
N ILE A 273 32.96 25.00 -15.56
CA ILE A 273 32.69 23.83 -16.42
C ILE A 273 33.84 22.82 -16.33
N ARG A 274 35.11 23.28 -16.40
CA ARG A 274 36.28 22.42 -16.23
C ARG A 274 36.33 21.79 -14.84
N ARG A 275 36.14 22.59 -13.78
CA ARG A 275 36.12 22.11 -12.40
C ARG A 275 35.04 21.04 -12.18
N MET A 276 33.83 21.26 -12.69
CA MET A 276 32.73 20.29 -12.58
C MET A 276 33.02 18.98 -13.31
N LYS A 277 33.69 19.05 -14.48
CA LYS A 277 34.13 17.87 -15.22
C LYS A 277 35.18 17.08 -14.43
N GLU A 278 36.20 17.77 -13.92
CA GLU A 278 37.25 17.15 -13.10
C GLU A 278 36.70 16.52 -11.81
N GLU A 279 35.73 17.18 -11.16
CA GLU A 279 35.05 16.65 -10.00
C GLU A 279 34.28 15.37 -10.33
N ARG A 280 33.55 15.33 -11.45
CA ARG A 280 32.81 14.14 -11.89
C ARG A 280 33.75 12.98 -12.19
N GLU A 281 34.83 13.22 -12.93
CA GLU A 281 35.84 12.19 -13.25
C GLU A 281 36.51 11.64 -11.99
N LEU A 282 36.80 12.52 -11.01
CA LEU A 282 37.37 12.11 -9.73
C LEU A 282 36.39 11.25 -8.93
N LYS A 283 35.12 11.67 -8.82
CA LYS A 283 34.07 10.89 -8.15
C LYS A 283 33.92 9.49 -8.76
N GLU A 284 33.90 9.40 -10.09
CA GLU A 284 33.78 8.11 -10.76
C GLU A 284 35.01 7.22 -10.52
N SER A 285 36.22 7.79 -10.52
CA SER A 285 37.45 7.06 -10.23
C SER A 285 37.53 6.53 -8.79
N LEU A 286 36.85 7.19 -7.85
CA LEU A 286 36.85 6.85 -6.43
C LEU A 286 35.58 6.12 -5.97
N LYS A 287 34.69 5.76 -6.89
CA LYS A 287 33.38 5.17 -6.56
C LYS A 287 33.46 3.87 -5.76
N SER A 288 34.54 3.08 -5.90
CA SER A 288 34.76 1.88 -5.10
C SER A 288 34.93 2.18 -3.61
N PHE A 289 35.41 3.37 -3.24
CA PHE A 289 35.55 3.79 -1.84
C PHE A 289 34.20 4.03 -1.16
N CYS A 290 33.12 4.18 -1.93
CA CYS A 290 31.76 4.28 -1.37
C CYS A 290 31.35 3.04 -0.56
N GLN A 291 32.02 1.91 -0.76
CA GLN A 291 31.78 0.68 0.00
C GLN A 291 32.36 0.73 1.43
N PHE A 292 33.28 1.65 1.70
CA PHE A 292 34.06 1.71 2.94
C PHE A 292 33.95 3.04 3.68
N LEU A 293 33.48 4.10 3.01
CA LEU A 293 33.33 5.43 3.57
C LEU A 293 31.85 5.80 3.67
N ALA A 294 31.49 6.59 4.68
CA ALA A 294 30.21 7.27 4.72
C ALA A 294 30.15 8.36 3.63
N ALA A 295 28.94 8.72 3.20
CA ALA A 295 28.76 9.68 2.11
C ALA A 295 29.37 11.07 2.44
N GLU A 296 29.26 11.53 3.68
CA GLU A 296 29.83 12.80 4.14
C GLU A 296 31.37 12.83 4.05
N ASP A 297 32.00 11.73 4.48
CA ASP A 297 33.45 11.55 4.41
C ASP A 297 33.93 11.46 2.97
N PHE A 298 33.18 10.76 2.12
CA PHE A 298 33.49 10.66 0.69
C PHE A 298 33.42 12.03 -0.01
N VAL A 299 32.38 12.83 0.26
CA VAL A 299 32.25 14.19 -0.27
C VAL A 299 33.41 15.07 0.20
N THR A 300 33.79 14.95 1.47
CA THR A 300 34.92 15.68 2.06
C THR A 300 36.25 15.28 1.43
N LEU A 301 36.48 13.97 1.20
CA LEU A 301 37.66 13.46 0.53
C LEU A 301 37.80 14.04 -0.89
N VAL A 302 36.73 13.97 -1.69
CA VAL A 302 36.72 14.50 -3.06
C VAL A 302 37.01 16.00 -3.07
N LYS A 303 36.37 16.76 -2.18
CA LYS A 303 36.60 18.22 -2.04
C LYS A 303 38.04 18.53 -1.66
N ASN A 304 38.63 17.78 -0.75
CA ASN A 304 40.02 17.97 -0.31
C ASN A 304 41.01 17.65 -1.44
N LEU A 305 40.80 16.57 -2.19
CA LEU A 305 41.64 16.22 -3.34
C LEU A 305 41.57 17.27 -4.46
N LEU A 306 40.39 17.83 -4.74
CA LEU A 306 40.24 18.92 -5.71
C LEU A 306 40.96 20.19 -5.22
N ARG A 307 40.82 20.52 -3.94
CA ARG A 307 41.53 21.66 -3.34
C ARG A 307 43.03 21.47 -3.39
N GLU A 308 43.52 20.28 -3.09
CA GLU A 308 44.94 19.94 -3.17
C GLU A 308 45.47 20.13 -4.59
N ARG A 309 44.77 19.61 -5.60
CA ARG A 309 45.12 19.82 -7.02
C ARG A 309 45.16 21.31 -7.37
N ALA A 310 44.12 22.07 -7.01
CA ALA A 310 44.06 23.50 -7.29
C ALA A 310 45.22 24.28 -6.65
N VAL A 311 45.58 23.95 -5.40
CA VAL A 311 46.72 24.56 -4.69
C VAL A 311 48.03 24.20 -5.38
N LYS A 312 48.23 22.94 -5.78
CA LYS A 312 49.42 22.49 -6.52
C LYS A 312 49.57 23.21 -7.86
N THR A 313 48.50 23.33 -8.63
CA THR A 313 48.50 24.09 -9.89
C THR A 313 48.84 25.57 -9.63
N ARG A 314 48.22 26.18 -8.62
CA ARG A 314 48.50 27.58 -8.26
C ARG A 314 49.96 27.79 -7.85
N ILE A 315 50.56 26.86 -7.11
CA ILE A 315 51.97 26.91 -6.75
C ILE A 315 52.84 26.82 -8.01
N SER A 316 52.53 25.92 -8.94
CA SER A 316 53.23 25.80 -10.22
C SER A 316 53.17 27.10 -11.02
N ASP A 317 51.98 27.70 -11.16
CA ASP A 317 51.81 28.98 -11.87
C ASP A 317 52.64 30.09 -11.22
N LEU A 318 52.60 30.18 -9.87
CA LEU A 318 53.38 31.17 -9.13
C LEU A 318 54.89 30.98 -9.31
N GLN A 319 55.37 29.74 -9.33
CA GLN A 319 56.78 29.44 -9.61
C GLN A 319 57.17 29.83 -11.04
N GLU A 320 56.29 29.62 -12.02
CA GLU A 320 56.51 30.05 -13.39
C GLU A 320 56.54 31.59 -13.52
N TYR A 321 55.65 32.30 -12.83
CA TYR A 321 55.68 33.77 -12.80
C TYR A 321 56.95 34.32 -12.16
N ILE A 322 57.45 33.68 -11.10
CA ILE A 322 58.73 34.04 -10.49
C ILE A 322 59.88 33.83 -11.49
N LYS A 323 59.90 32.72 -12.22
CA LYS A 323 60.90 32.48 -13.29
C LYS A 323 60.82 33.54 -14.38
N ASN A 324 59.62 34.02 -14.71
CA ASN A 324 59.37 35.09 -15.68
C ASN A 324 59.56 36.51 -15.10
N GLY A 325 60.18 36.62 -13.93
CA GLY A 325 60.61 37.88 -13.32
C GLY A 325 59.50 38.70 -12.64
N VAL A 326 58.36 38.09 -12.31
CA VAL A 326 57.27 38.79 -11.61
C VAL A 326 57.46 38.65 -10.10
N THR A 327 57.82 39.74 -9.44
CA THR A 327 58.17 39.77 -8.01
C THR A 327 57.06 40.33 -7.10
N THR A 328 55.98 40.90 -7.66
CA THR A 328 54.87 41.47 -6.89
C THR A 328 53.50 41.05 -7.40
N LEU A 329 52.56 40.78 -6.49
CA LEU A 329 51.17 40.38 -6.79
C LEU A 329 50.40 41.42 -7.62
N LYS A 330 50.73 42.71 -7.50
CA LYS A 330 50.16 43.78 -8.36
C LYS A 330 50.67 43.73 -9.80
N GLY A 331 51.91 43.28 -10.02
CA GLY A 331 52.51 43.15 -11.36
C GLY A 331 51.89 42.06 -12.23
N LEU A 332 51.24 41.07 -11.59
CA LEU A 332 50.50 39.99 -12.26
C LEU A 332 49.33 40.52 -13.11
N LEU A 333 48.55 41.48 -12.59
CA LEU A 333 47.43 42.08 -13.34
C LEU A 333 47.93 42.89 -14.54
N CYS A 334 49.02 43.65 -14.39
CA CYS A 334 49.58 44.44 -15.50
C CYS A 334 50.14 43.57 -16.64
N LYS A 335 50.86 42.48 -16.34
CA LYS A 335 51.41 41.59 -17.37
C LYS A 335 50.34 40.74 -18.06
N ILE A 336 49.32 40.27 -17.33
CA ILE A 336 48.20 39.54 -17.93
C ILE A 336 47.44 40.45 -18.91
N PHE A 337 47.17 41.71 -18.54
CA PHE A 337 46.56 42.69 -19.44
C PHE A 337 47.40 42.96 -20.71
N LEU A 338 48.73 43.05 -20.58
CA LEU A 338 49.65 43.26 -21.70
C LEU A 338 49.74 42.05 -22.66
N ILE A 339 49.60 40.82 -22.15
CA ILE A 339 49.63 39.60 -22.97
C ILE A 339 48.28 39.37 -23.68
N SER A 340 47.16 39.83 -23.12
CA SER A 340 45.84 39.77 -23.77
C SER A 340 45.57 40.90 -24.79
N LEU A 341 46.49 41.84 -24.96
CA LEU A 341 46.41 42.97 -25.89
C LEU A 341 47.32 42.83 -27.13
N ILE A 342 48.08 41.75 -27.21
CA ILE A 342 48.86 41.29 -28.39
C ILE A 342 48.16 40.05 -28.92
#